data_AF-A0A6B2XIH9-F1
#
_entry.id   AF-A0A6B2XIH9-F1
#
_cell.length_a   1.000
_cell.length_b   1.000
_cell.length_c   1.000
_cell.angle_alpha   90.00
_cell.angle_beta   90.00
_cell.angle_gamma   90.00
#
_symmetry.space_group_name_H-M   'P 1'
#
loop_
_entity.id
_entity.type
_entity.pdbx_description
1 polymer ?
#
loop_
_entity_poly.entity_id
_entity_poly.type
_entity_poly.pdbx_seq_one_letter_code
_entity_poly.pdbx_strand_id
1 'polypeptide(L)'
;GEQVEWYVEAASNPVLVDHAATYEGDRQTSGDQPLYRLARMDLAVFETEVWELVQDLEVLHDLMTQLGEADARRYEILRAVDAALDAVDLGDVPGTAAAARARLTGVLAAPARASAHRISAVGHAHI
;
A
#
# COMPACT_ATOMS: atom_id res chain seq x y z
N GLY A 1 -31.52 4.34 4.66
CA GLY A 1 -30.26 4.87 4.12
C GLY A 1 -30.57 5.85 3.00
N GLU A 2 -29.60 6.66 2.62
CA GLU A 2 -29.68 7.55 1.46
C GLU A 2 -29.52 6.74 0.16
N GLN A 3 -30.18 7.16 -0.92
CA GLN A 3 -29.96 6.58 -2.25
C GLN A 3 -28.77 7.27 -2.89
N VAL A 4 -27.81 6.49 -3.36
CA VAL A 4 -26.60 6.99 -4.02
C VAL A 4 -26.46 6.31 -5.37
N GLU A 5 -26.19 7.10 -6.41
CA GLU A 5 -25.91 6.63 -7.77
C GLU A 5 -24.49 7.04 -8.17
N TRP A 6 -23.73 6.12 -8.77
CA TRP A 6 -22.37 6.35 -9.26
C TRP A 6 -22.27 5.93 -10.73
N TYR A 7 -21.57 6.73 -11.52
CA TYR A 7 -21.21 6.41 -12.90
C TYR A 7 -19.71 6.14 -12.95
N VAL A 8 -19.34 4.97 -13.48
CA VAL A 8 -17.94 4.56 -13.64
C VAL A 8 -17.67 4.30 -15.12
N GLU A 9 -16.68 4.97 -15.68
CA GLU A 9 -16.17 4.71 -17.03
C GLU A 9 -14.93 3.83 -16.96
N ALA A 10 -14.94 2.70 -17.66
CA ALA A 10 -13.82 1.77 -17.71
C ALA A 10 -13.39 1.59 -19.17
N ALA A 11 -12.26 2.21 -19.54
CA ALA A 11 -11.64 2.03 -20.85
C ALA A 11 -10.78 0.76 -20.85
N SER A 12 -10.97 -0.11 -21.84
CA SER A 12 -10.18 -1.33 -22.03
C SER A 12 -8.81 -1.04 -22.68
N ASN A 13 -8.05 -0.08 -22.14
CA ASN A 13 -6.72 0.25 -22.66
C ASN A 13 -5.73 -0.87 -22.32
N PRO A 14 -4.79 -1.22 -23.22
CA PRO A 14 -3.77 -2.23 -22.92
C PRO A 14 -2.86 -1.79 -21.76
N VAL A 15 -2.34 -2.75 -20.99
CA VAL A 15 -1.33 -2.48 -19.95
C VAL A 15 -0.01 -2.06 -20.61
N LEU A 16 0.52 -0.89 -20.24
CA LEU A 16 1.75 -0.31 -20.81
C LEU A 16 2.96 -0.36 -19.85
N VAL A 17 2.87 -1.11 -18.76
CA VAL A 17 3.80 -1.06 -17.62
C VAL A 17 5.23 -1.50 -17.98
N ASP A 18 5.40 -2.43 -18.92
CA ASP A 18 6.72 -2.95 -19.30
C ASP A 18 7.44 -2.13 -20.38
N HIS A 19 6.88 -0.97 -20.79
CA HIS A 19 7.35 -0.19 -21.95
C HIS A 19 7.48 -1.02 -23.25
N ALA A 20 6.82 -2.18 -23.31
CA ALA A 20 6.78 -3.03 -24.48
C ALA A 20 5.74 -2.51 -25.47
N ALA A 21 6.04 -2.67 -26.77
CA ALA A 21 5.07 -2.34 -27.81
C ALA A 21 3.84 -3.26 -27.68
N THR A 22 2.65 -2.66 -27.84
CA THR A 22 1.38 -3.40 -27.94
C THR A 22 0.79 -3.16 -29.32
N TYR A 23 0.00 -4.11 -29.81
CA TYR A 23 -0.73 -3.97 -31.09
C TYR A 23 -2.14 -3.38 -30.91
N GLU A 24 -2.51 -3.08 -29.66
CA GLU A 24 -3.85 -2.63 -29.28
C GLU A 24 -3.99 -1.10 -29.23
N GLY A 25 -2.91 -0.36 -29.56
CA GLY A 25 -2.89 1.10 -29.50
C GLY A 25 -3.60 1.82 -30.65
N ASP A 26 -3.71 1.17 -31.82
CA ASP A 26 -4.42 1.72 -32.99
C ASP A 26 -5.75 0.98 -33.19
N ARG A 27 -6.85 1.74 -33.22
CA ARG A 27 -8.20 1.23 -33.41
C ARG A 27 -8.38 0.45 -34.72
N GLN A 28 -7.60 0.74 -35.76
CA GLN A 28 -7.68 0.06 -37.05
C GLN A 28 -6.99 -1.32 -37.04
N THR A 29 -6.03 -1.53 -36.13
CA THR A 29 -5.22 -2.76 -36.08
C THR A 29 -5.42 -3.58 -34.81
N SER A 30 -6.09 -3.02 -33.80
CA SER A 30 -6.43 -3.70 -32.55
C SER A 30 -7.32 -4.91 -32.81
N GLY A 31 -7.10 -5.97 -32.03
CA GLY A 31 -7.85 -7.21 -32.13
C GLY A 31 -9.29 -7.09 -31.65
N ASP A 32 -10.11 -8.10 -31.95
CA ASP A 32 -11.50 -8.19 -31.49
C ASP A 32 -11.66 -8.96 -30.16
N GLN A 33 -10.55 -9.45 -29.61
CA GLN A 33 -10.55 -10.25 -28.39
C GLN A 33 -10.70 -9.35 -27.14
N PRO A 34 -11.61 -9.66 -26.21
CA PRO A 34 -11.73 -8.90 -24.96
C PRO A 34 -10.44 -8.94 -24.14
N LEU A 35 -9.92 -7.77 -23.76
CA LEU A 35 -8.69 -7.67 -22.95
C LEU A 35 -8.93 -7.95 -21.45
N TYR A 36 -10.10 -7.57 -20.95
CA TYR A 36 -10.41 -7.66 -19.52
C TYR A 36 -11.80 -8.22 -19.26
N ARG A 37 -11.97 -8.76 -18.06
CA ARG A 37 -13.26 -9.13 -17.49
C ARG A 37 -13.42 -8.41 -16.16
N LEU A 38 -14.58 -7.79 -15.94
CA LEU A 38 -14.94 -7.26 -14.63
C LEU A 38 -15.02 -8.42 -13.63
N ALA A 39 -14.11 -8.45 -12.66
CA ALA A 39 -14.02 -9.53 -11.70
C ALA A 39 -14.94 -9.33 -10.49
N ARG A 40 -14.99 -8.11 -9.94
CA ARG A 40 -15.74 -7.79 -8.72
C ARG A 40 -16.04 -6.29 -8.64
N MET A 41 -17.17 -5.95 -8.04
CA MET A 41 -17.51 -4.59 -7.61
C MET A 41 -18.13 -4.69 -6.21
N ASP A 42 -17.50 -4.06 -5.22
CA ASP A 42 -17.98 -4.02 -3.85
C ASP A 42 -18.19 -2.58 -3.41
N LEU A 43 -19.25 -2.38 -2.62
CA LEU A 43 -19.38 -1.21 -1.77
C LEU A 43 -19.02 -1.64 -0.35
N ALA A 44 -17.94 -1.07 0.19
CA ALA A 44 -17.42 -1.44 1.50
C ALA A 44 -17.24 -0.21 2.39
N VAL A 45 -17.26 -0.44 3.71
CA VAL A 45 -16.85 0.57 4.69
C VAL A 45 -15.33 0.66 4.67
N PHE A 46 -14.81 1.88 4.61
CA PHE A 46 -13.38 2.13 4.68
C PHE A 46 -12.98 2.48 6.11
N GLU A 47 -12.31 1.55 6.78
CA GLU A 47 -11.76 1.73 8.12
C GLU A 47 -10.35 2.32 8.04
N THR A 48 -10.24 3.65 8.12
CA THR A 48 -8.97 4.37 7.89
C THR A 48 -7.83 3.87 8.78
N GLU A 49 -8.06 3.64 10.08
CA GLU A 49 -6.99 3.20 10.98
C GLU A 49 -6.49 1.78 10.68
N VAL A 50 -7.36 0.90 10.17
CA VAL A 50 -6.96 -0.43 9.73
C VAL A 50 -6.10 -0.34 8.48
N TRP A 51 -6.51 0.51 7.52
CA TRP A 51 -5.72 0.77 6.32
C TRP A 51 -4.34 1.35 6.66
N GLU A 52 -4.29 2.36 7.53
CA GLU A 52 -3.03 2.96 7.97
C GLU A 52 -2.13 1.98 8.71
N LEU A 53 -2.68 1.08 9.53
CA LEU A 53 -1.91 0.02 10.19
C LEU A 53 -1.22 -0.90 9.16
N VAL A 54 -1.90 -1.25 8.08
CA VAL A 54 -1.30 -2.04 6.99
C VAL A 54 -0.13 -1.28 6.36
N GLN A 55 -0.31 0.02 6.07
CA GLN A 55 0.76 0.85 5.50
C GLN A 55 1.96 0.99 6.44
N ASP A 56 1.71 1.18 7.73
CA ASP A 56 2.75 1.25 8.77
C ASP A 56 3.58 -0.04 8.80
N LEU A 57 2.91 -1.21 8.74
CA LEU A 57 3.56 -2.52 8.73
C LEU A 57 4.35 -2.78 7.44
N GLU A 58 3.78 -2.44 6.27
CA GLU A 58 4.46 -2.59 4.97
C GLU A 58 5.75 -1.77 4.92
N VAL A 59 5.69 -0.48 5.26
CA VAL A 59 6.87 0.40 5.24
C VAL A 59 7.93 -0.07 6.23
N LEU A 60 7.54 -0.51 7.43
CA LEU A 60 8.48 -1.03 8.42
C LEU A 60 9.10 -2.36 7.99
N HIS A 61 8.33 -3.25 7.35
CA HIS A 61 8.85 -4.49 6.78
C HIS A 61 9.90 -4.20 5.70
N ASP A 62 9.57 -3.33 4.75
CA ASP A 62 10.47 -2.94 3.67
C ASP A 62 11.74 -2.31 4.22
N LEU A 63 11.63 -1.36 5.16
CA LEU A 63 12.79 -0.77 5.81
C LEU A 63 13.64 -1.84 6.52
N MET A 64 13.01 -2.68 7.35
CA MET A 64 13.70 -3.70 8.14
C MET A 64 14.50 -4.65 7.25
N THR A 65 13.94 -5.08 6.12
CA THR A 65 14.60 -6.02 5.19
C THR A 65 15.80 -5.40 4.45
N GLN A 66 15.84 -4.08 4.29
CA GLN A 66 16.99 -3.37 3.73
C GLN A 66 18.11 -3.08 4.74
N LEU A 67 17.83 -3.18 6.05
CA LEU A 67 18.86 -3.02 7.09
C LEU A 67 19.74 -4.27 7.21
N GLY A 68 21.02 -4.06 7.54
CA GLY A 68 21.94 -5.15 7.83
C GLY A 68 21.45 -6.03 8.98
N GLU A 69 21.72 -7.33 8.92
CA GLU A 69 21.19 -8.31 9.89
C GLU A 69 21.58 -8.00 11.34
N ALA A 70 22.79 -7.47 11.55
CA ALA A 70 23.31 -7.09 12.87
C ALA A 70 22.94 -5.65 13.31
N ASP A 71 22.12 -4.92 12.52
CA ASP A 71 21.71 -3.56 12.87
C ASP A 71 20.70 -3.59 14.02
N ALA A 72 20.99 -2.85 15.11
CA ALA A 72 20.08 -2.74 16.25
C ALA A 72 18.68 -2.26 15.85
N ARG A 73 18.59 -1.33 14.89
CA ARG A 73 17.30 -0.80 14.41
C ARG A 73 16.42 -1.88 13.79
N ARG A 74 17.02 -2.89 13.16
CA ARG A 74 16.29 -4.04 12.60
C ARG A 74 15.53 -4.78 13.69
N TYR A 75 16.18 -5.04 14.82
CA TYR A 75 15.56 -5.74 15.96
C TYR A 75 14.55 -4.88 16.71
N GLU A 76 14.77 -3.57 16.79
CA GLU A 76 13.78 -2.63 17.36
C GLU A 76 12.48 -2.64 16.54
N ILE A 77 12.58 -2.61 15.21
CA ILE A 77 11.41 -2.71 14.32
C ILE A 77 10.72 -4.05 14.50
N LEU A 78 11.46 -5.17 14.45
CA LEU A 78 10.89 -6.50 14.64
C LEU A 78 10.09 -6.60 15.93
N ARG A 79 10.63 -6.09 17.03
CA ARG A 79 9.97 -6.08 18.34
C ARG A 79 8.73 -5.18 18.38
N ALA A 80 8.75 -4.05 17.70
CA ALA A 80 7.60 -3.16 17.62
C ALA A 80 6.47 -3.80 16.81
N VAL A 81 6.81 -4.47 15.70
CA VAL A 81 5.86 -5.23 14.87
C VAL A 81 5.25 -6.37 15.68
N ASP A 82 6.05 -7.16 16.38
CA ASP A 82 5.58 -8.23 17.26
C ASP A 82 4.55 -7.71 18.30
N ALA A 83 4.89 -6.62 19.00
CA ALA A 83 4.00 -5.99 19.96
C ALA A 83 2.73 -5.37 19.33
N ALA A 84 2.81 -4.90 18.09
CA ALA A 84 1.65 -4.39 17.35
C ALA A 84 0.70 -5.52 16.96
N LEU A 85 1.23 -6.66 16.49
CA LEU A 85 0.44 -7.83 16.13
C LEU A 85 -0.25 -8.44 17.36
N ASP A 86 0.43 -8.50 18.50
CA ASP A 86 -0.17 -8.92 19.78
C ASP A 86 -1.31 -7.99 20.25
N ALA A 87 -1.31 -6.74 19.80
CA ALA A 87 -2.34 -5.75 20.14
C ALA A 87 -3.55 -5.77 19.19
N VAL A 88 -3.50 -6.52 18.09
CA VAL A 88 -4.63 -6.70 17.17
C VAL A 88 -5.51 -7.84 17.67
N ASP A 89 -6.77 -7.54 17.98
CA ASP A 89 -7.78 -8.56 18.17
C ASP A 89 -8.41 -8.92 16.82
N LEU A 90 -8.25 -10.16 16.37
CA LEU A 90 -8.84 -10.63 15.10
C LEU A 90 -10.38 -10.64 15.13
N GLY A 91 -10.99 -10.63 16.32
CA GLY A 91 -12.43 -10.46 16.50
C GLY A 91 -12.92 -9.01 16.43
N ASP A 92 -12.01 -8.04 16.59
CA ASP A 92 -12.30 -6.60 16.57
C ASP A 92 -11.10 -5.79 16.04
N VAL A 93 -10.77 -6.02 14.77
CA VAL A 93 -9.64 -5.35 14.11
C VAL A 93 -9.83 -3.82 14.09
N PRO A 94 -11.02 -3.27 13.71
CA PRO A 94 -11.22 -1.82 13.73
C PRO A 94 -11.08 -1.23 15.14
N GLY A 95 -11.62 -1.89 16.17
CA GLY A 95 -11.54 -1.40 17.55
C GLY A 95 -10.13 -1.46 18.16
N THR A 96 -9.23 -2.27 17.60
CA THR A 96 -7.86 -2.46 18.12
C THR A 96 -6.76 -1.87 17.25
N ALA A 97 -7.05 -1.43 16.03
CA ALA A 97 -6.07 -0.87 15.09
C ALA A 97 -5.27 0.30 15.69
N ALA A 98 -5.94 1.26 16.33
CA ALA A 98 -5.28 2.41 16.96
C ALA A 98 -4.23 1.98 18.02
N ALA A 99 -4.58 0.99 18.84
CA ALA A 99 -3.71 0.47 19.89
C ALA A 99 -2.49 -0.26 19.31
N ALA A 100 -2.69 -1.01 18.22
CA ALA A 100 -1.60 -1.65 17.47
C ALA A 100 -0.66 -0.60 16.86
N ARG A 101 -1.21 0.42 16.18
CA ARG A 101 -0.42 1.52 15.59
C ARG A 101 0.41 2.28 16.62
N ALA A 102 -0.14 2.50 17.81
CA ALA A 102 0.59 3.15 18.90
C ALA A 102 1.89 2.41 19.29
N ARG A 103 1.98 1.09 19.05
CA ARG A 103 3.22 0.31 19.26
C ARG A 103 4.30 0.62 18.22
N LEU A 104 3.91 1.08 17.04
CA LEU A 104 4.80 1.35 15.90
C LEU A 104 5.32 2.79 15.89
N THR A 105 4.63 3.73 16.54
CA THR A 105 4.96 5.17 16.55
C THR A 105 6.43 5.45 16.86
N GLY A 106 7.02 4.75 17.83
CA GLY A 106 8.41 4.97 18.24
C GLY A 106 9.42 4.66 17.13
N VAL A 107 9.22 3.55 16.41
CA VAL A 107 10.14 3.13 15.33
C VAL A 107 9.91 3.88 14.02
N LEU A 108 8.68 4.34 13.77
CA LEU A 108 8.33 5.21 12.64
C LEU A 108 8.89 6.63 12.80
N ALA A 109 8.84 7.19 14.01
CA ALA A 109 9.36 8.52 14.29
C ALA A 109 10.89 8.58 14.34
N ALA A 110 11.58 7.43 14.40
CA ALA A 110 13.03 7.37 14.50
C ALA A 110 13.69 7.90 13.21
N PRO A 111 14.54 8.95 13.30
CA PRO A 111 15.17 9.53 12.12
C PRO A 111 16.17 8.54 11.50
N ALA A 112 16.62 8.84 10.29
CA ALA A 112 17.82 8.21 9.76
C ALA A 112 19.04 8.57 10.62
N ARG A 113 20.12 7.78 10.52
CA ARG A 113 21.40 8.10 11.17
C ARG A 113 21.88 9.48 10.71
N ALA A 114 22.56 10.23 11.58
CA ALA A 114 23.00 11.59 11.27
C ALA A 114 23.91 11.69 10.02
N SER A 115 24.61 10.61 9.68
CA SER A 115 25.47 10.53 8.48
C SER A 115 24.75 10.04 7.22
N ALA A 116 23.45 9.73 7.29
CA ALA A 116 22.70 9.23 6.16
C ALA A 116 22.46 10.34 5.11
N HIS A 117 22.28 9.92 3.85
CA HIS A 117 21.88 10.85 2.80
C HIS A 117 20.50 11.45 3.08
N ARG A 118 20.34 12.72 2.71
CA ARG A 118 19.03 13.37 2.65
C ARG A 118 18.46 13.17 1.25
N ILE A 119 17.31 12.52 1.18
CA ILE A 119 16.59 12.26 -0.08
C ILE A 119 15.40 13.22 -0.15
N SER A 120 15.09 13.71 -1.34
CA SER A 120 13.86 14.43 -1.65
C SER A 120 13.06 13.65 -2.69
N ALA A 121 11.78 13.45 -2.46
CA ALA A 121 10.87 12.82 -3.41
C ALA A 121 9.82 13.83 -3.89
N VAL A 122 9.46 13.76 -5.17
CA VAL A 122 8.42 14.58 -5.79
C VAL A 122 7.53 13.64 -6.60
N GLY A 123 6.22 13.71 -6.37
CA GLY A 123 5.25 12.97 -7.18
C GLY A 123 5.15 13.59 -8.59
N HIS A 124 5.22 12.76 -9.61
CA HIS A 124 5.04 13.17 -11.00
C HIS A 124 4.13 12.17 -11.72
N ALA A 125 3.27 12.68 -12.59
CA ALA A 125 2.46 11.89 -13.51
C ALA A 125 2.76 12.40 -14.92
N HIS A 126 3.51 11.62 -15.69
CA HIS A 126 3.70 11.86 -17.12
C HIS A 126 2.55 11.17 -17.86
N ILE A 127 1.76 11.93 -18.60
CA ILE A 127 0.63 11.44 -19.40
C ILE A 127 1.02 11.52 -20.87
#